data_AF-D4CR23-F1
#
_entry.id   AF-D4CR23-F1
#
_cell.length_a   1.000
_cell.length_b   1.000
_cell.length_c   1.000
_cell.angle_alpha   90.00
_cell.angle_beta   90.00
_cell.angle_gamma   90.00
#
_symmetry.space_group_name_H-M   'P 1'
#
loop_
_entity.id
_entity.type
_entity.pdbx_description
1 polymer ?
#
loop_
_entity_poly.entity_id
_entity_poly.type
_entity_poly.pdbx_seq_one_letter_code
_entity_poly.pdbx_strand_id
1 'polypeptide(L)'
;MAMIKQLDKRSGITYVYESTSYWDRDKKQPRSKRTLIGRLDPDSGEVVPTDGRGKRRSIKSLNPPAKRGPIPVTQTERLFFGATYLFDRIGIVTGVTADLKTCFPHTYKQIQSIAYYLILEDQNPLFRFKKWAMLHKHPYGNDIPSQRSSELFQSITEDAKMQFFRLQGKRRIEKEYWAYDSTSISSYSESLRQVRYGKNKDGEKLPQINLALIFGENSGLPFYYRKLAGNIPDVKTIRELLRELDVLGYEKIRLVMDRGYYSADNINALYKEHRKFLCSTSAALKFAKDSIREIGAEKDRYEHYNSDLELYVFSRTIAWDYEQERPYKGDTIQEERRMYLHLYFNPDKFSDDSKALNRKLDALKAELLSGKRVPEHEKDYRKYFEVKETPKRGISLSYKQEAIDSVRDRYGFFVLISNEVKDPVTALRLYRMRDVIEKAFWNIKERLNLRRTLTSSESSL
;
A
#
# COMPACT_ATOMS: atom_id res chain seq x y z
N MET A 1 23.74 -59.85 -38.20
CA MET A 1 24.87 -59.67 -39.15
C MET A 1 26.08 -60.34 -38.54
N ALA A 2 26.95 -60.97 -39.33
CA ALA A 2 28.12 -61.68 -38.82
C ALA A 2 29.41 -61.11 -39.44
N MET A 3 30.45 -60.93 -38.63
CA MET A 3 31.78 -60.56 -39.12
C MET A 3 32.55 -61.80 -39.54
N ILE A 4 33.06 -61.80 -40.76
CA ILE A 4 33.82 -62.92 -41.33
C ILE A 4 35.24 -62.45 -41.62
N LYS A 5 36.23 -63.15 -41.05
CA LYS A 5 37.65 -62.96 -41.33
C LYS A 5 38.06 -63.90 -42.46
N GLN A 6 38.70 -63.38 -43.50
CA GLN A 6 39.17 -64.15 -44.63
C GLN A 6 40.63 -63.80 -44.92
N LEU A 7 41.52 -64.78 -44.74
CA LEU A 7 42.93 -64.65 -45.08
C LEU A 7 43.09 -64.75 -46.60
N ASP A 8 43.64 -63.71 -47.22
CA ASP A 8 44.11 -63.79 -48.60
C ASP A 8 45.48 -64.45 -48.64
N LYS A 9 45.53 -65.68 -49.17
CA LYS A 9 46.75 -66.48 -49.25
C LYS A 9 47.84 -65.86 -50.14
N ARG A 10 47.50 -64.91 -51.02
CA ARG A 10 48.46 -64.25 -51.92
C ARG A 10 49.17 -63.08 -51.27
N SER A 11 48.45 -62.27 -50.50
CA SER A 11 48.98 -61.07 -49.85
C SER A 11 49.36 -61.29 -48.38
N GLY A 12 48.91 -62.40 -47.77
CA GLY A 12 49.09 -62.67 -46.34
C GLY A 12 48.20 -61.80 -45.44
N ILE A 13 47.34 -60.95 -46.02
CA ILE A 13 46.50 -60.01 -45.29
C ILE A 13 45.16 -60.67 -44.94
N THR A 14 44.72 -60.53 -43.69
CA THR A 14 43.37 -60.95 -43.28
C THR A 14 42.39 -59.81 -43.49
N TYR A 15 41.43 -60.00 -44.38
CA TYR A 15 40.36 -59.03 -44.62
C TYR A 15 39.12 -59.37 -43.79
N VAL A 16 38.45 -58.34 -43.27
CA VAL A 16 37.25 -58.47 -42.45
C VAL A 16 36.05 -57.97 -43.24
N TYR A 17 35.04 -58.83 -43.37
CA TYR A 17 33.80 -58.56 -44.10
C TYR A 17 32.59 -58.59 -43.16
N GLU A 18 31.67 -57.68 -43.38
CA GLU A 18 30.32 -57.75 -42.83
C GLU A 18 29.47 -58.63 -43.75
N SER A 19 28.92 -59.72 -43.21
CA SER A 19 28.08 -60.65 -43.95
C SER A 19 26.61 -60.50 -43.53
N THR A 20 25.77 -60.19 -44.52
CA THR A 20 24.30 -60.17 -44.40
C THR A 20 23.71 -61.29 -45.23
N SER A 21 23.00 -62.21 -44.57
CA SER A 21 22.28 -63.29 -45.24
C SER A 21 20.98 -62.77 -45.83
N TYR A 22 20.66 -63.18 -47.05
CA TYR A 22 19.39 -62.91 -47.72
C TYR A 22 18.91 -64.17 -48.44
N TRP A 23 17.59 -64.31 -48.58
CA TRP A 23 17.01 -65.41 -49.36
C TRP A 23 17.00 -65.04 -50.84
N ASP A 24 17.71 -65.81 -51.66
CA ASP A 24 17.69 -65.65 -53.12
C ASP A 24 16.48 -66.40 -53.68
N ARG A 25 15.46 -65.65 -54.12
CA ARG A 25 14.17 -66.20 -54.58
C ARG A 25 14.31 -66.99 -55.88
N ASP A 26 15.21 -66.57 -56.77
CA ASP A 26 15.41 -67.22 -58.07
C ASP A 26 16.17 -68.53 -57.92
N LYS A 27 17.17 -68.55 -57.05
CA LYS A 27 17.98 -69.76 -56.77
C LYS A 27 17.43 -70.62 -55.63
N LYS A 28 16.30 -70.22 -55.02
CA LYS A 28 15.62 -70.88 -53.89
C LYS A 28 16.55 -71.36 -52.78
N GLN A 29 17.56 -70.55 -52.42
CA GLN A 29 18.52 -70.91 -51.38
C GLN A 29 19.00 -69.66 -50.62
N PRO A 30 19.45 -69.80 -49.36
CA PRO A 30 20.03 -68.68 -48.62
C PRO A 30 21.40 -68.32 -49.20
N ARG A 31 21.61 -67.04 -49.49
CA ARG A 31 22.88 -66.46 -49.96
C ARG A 31 23.34 -65.42 -48.95
N SER A 32 24.62 -65.07 -49.02
CA SER A 32 25.18 -63.99 -48.20
C SER A 32 25.82 -62.93 -49.08
N LYS A 33 25.56 -61.66 -48.75
CA LYS A 33 26.27 -60.52 -49.32
C LYS A 33 27.34 -60.08 -48.32
N ARG A 34 28.59 -60.06 -48.77
CA ARG A 34 29.75 -59.65 -47.97
C ARG A 34 30.20 -58.25 -48.39
N THR A 35 30.34 -57.35 -47.43
CA THR A 35 30.87 -55.99 -47.63
C THR A 35 32.19 -55.86 -46.87
N LEU A 36 33.26 -55.46 -47.55
CA LEU A 36 34.56 -55.28 -46.92
C LEU A 36 34.52 -54.12 -45.91
N ILE A 37 34.90 -54.39 -44.66
CA ILE A 37 35.01 -53.39 -43.59
C ILE A 37 36.45 -52.87 -43.52
N GLY A 38 37.44 -53.75 -43.65
CA GLY A 38 38.86 -53.39 -43.57
C GLY A 38 39.78 -54.61 -43.55
N ARG A 39 41.04 -54.39 -43.19
CA ARG A 39 42.04 -55.43 -42.93
C ARG A 39 42.34 -55.51 -41.44
N LEU A 40 42.60 -56.72 -40.95
CA LEU A 40 43.04 -56.95 -39.57
C LEU A 40 44.52 -56.59 -39.47
N ASP A 41 44.87 -55.71 -38.53
CA ASP A 41 46.25 -55.40 -38.22
C ASP A 41 46.84 -56.51 -37.31
N PRO A 42 47.94 -57.19 -37.71
CA PRO A 42 48.49 -58.32 -36.95
C PRO A 42 48.96 -57.96 -35.53
N ASP A 43 49.43 -56.73 -35.31
CA ASP A 43 50.04 -56.32 -34.04
C ASP A 43 48.99 -55.80 -33.04
N SER A 44 47.98 -55.08 -33.50
CA SER A 44 46.93 -54.51 -32.64
C SER A 44 45.66 -55.38 -32.54
N GLY A 45 45.43 -56.28 -33.48
CA GLY A 45 44.18 -57.05 -33.59
C GLY A 45 42.96 -56.23 -34.00
N GLU A 46 43.12 -54.93 -34.28
CA GLU A 46 42.05 -54.03 -34.69
C GLU A 46 41.78 -54.09 -36.21
N VAL A 47 40.58 -53.69 -36.62
CA VAL A 47 40.19 -53.64 -38.04
C VAL A 47 40.50 -52.26 -38.60
N VAL A 48 41.58 -52.17 -39.38
CA VAL A 48 42.03 -50.93 -40.02
C VAL A 48 41.39 -50.81 -41.41
N PRO A 49 40.81 -49.65 -41.77
CA PRO A 49 40.27 -49.44 -43.11
C PRO A 49 41.34 -49.67 -44.18
N THR A 50 40.99 -50.41 -45.24
CA THR A 50 41.86 -50.55 -46.41
C THR A 50 41.95 -49.22 -47.15
N ASP A 51 43.17 -48.87 -47.58
CA ASP A 51 43.50 -47.66 -48.32
C ASP A 51 42.77 -47.62 -49.66
N GLY A 52 41.56 -47.06 -49.65
CA GLY A 52 40.60 -47.06 -50.75
C GLY A 52 41.08 -46.33 -52.02
N ARG A 53 42.01 -46.93 -52.76
CA ARG A 53 42.33 -46.60 -54.16
C ARG A 53 41.17 -47.01 -55.06
N GLY A 54 40.07 -46.27 -54.97
CA GLY A 54 38.88 -46.54 -55.78
C GLY A 54 37.55 -46.17 -55.15
N LYS A 55 37.47 -45.05 -54.42
CA LYS A 55 36.30 -44.16 -54.38
C LYS A 55 36.56 -43.07 -53.34
N ARG A 56 36.62 -41.81 -53.82
CA ARG A 56 36.35 -40.62 -53.01
C ARG A 56 34.94 -40.75 -52.40
N ARG A 57 34.79 -41.52 -51.33
CA ARG A 57 33.70 -41.34 -50.40
C ARG A 57 34.20 -40.27 -49.44
N SER A 58 33.61 -39.10 -49.59
CA SER A 58 33.64 -38.03 -48.60
C SER A 58 33.83 -38.62 -47.21
N ILE A 59 34.93 -38.26 -46.56
CA ILE A 59 34.98 -38.23 -45.11
C ILE A 59 33.78 -37.35 -44.72
N LYS A 60 32.63 -37.97 -44.42
CA LYS A 60 31.62 -37.33 -43.60
C LYS A 60 32.34 -37.13 -42.29
N SER A 61 32.79 -35.89 -42.06
CA SER A 61 33.15 -35.45 -40.74
C SER A 61 32.05 -35.94 -39.80
N LEU A 62 32.43 -36.70 -38.78
CA LEU A 62 31.52 -37.15 -37.73
C LEU A 62 30.95 -35.96 -36.91
N ASN A 63 31.38 -34.74 -37.21
CA ASN A 63 30.74 -33.50 -36.79
C ASN A 63 30.79 -32.50 -37.96
N PRO A 64 29.70 -32.29 -38.74
CA PRO A 64 29.60 -31.06 -39.51
C PRO A 64 29.66 -29.87 -38.53
N PRO A 65 30.35 -28.76 -38.84
CA PRO A 65 30.21 -27.55 -38.04
C PRO A 65 28.72 -27.22 -38.02
N ALA A 66 28.14 -27.16 -36.81
CA ALA A 66 26.72 -26.94 -36.64
C ALA A 66 26.31 -25.73 -37.48
N LYS A 67 25.54 -25.96 -38.54
CA LYS A 67 24.93 -24.86 -39.28
C LYS A 67 24.16 -24.06 -38.24
N ARG A 68 24.55 -22.80 -38.03
CA ARG A 68 23.80 -21.83 -37.24
C ARG A 68 22.52 -21.49 -38.00
N GLY A 69 21.64 -22.49 -38.15
CA GLY A 69 20.26 -22.26 -38.53
C GLY A 69 19.58 -21.46 -37.42
N PRO A 70 18.43 -20.83 -37.71
CA PRO A 70 17.65 -20.19 -36.66
C PRO A 70 17.44 -21.19 -35.52
N ILE A 71 17.73 -20.75 -34.28
CA ILE A 71 17.55 -21.56 -33.08
C ILE A 71 16.12 -22.12 -33.13
N PRO A 72 15.92 -23.45 -33.04
CA PRO A 72 14.58 -24.03 -33.08
C PRO A 72 13.70 -23.33 -32.06
N VAL A 73 12.54 -22.84 -32.47
CA VAL A 73 11.52 -22.39 -31.52
C VAL A 73 11.04 -23.65 -30.80
N THR A 74 11.57 -23.88 -29.59
CA THR A 74 11.27 -25.07 -28.79
C THR A 74 9.93 -24.97 -28.08
N GLN A 75 9.38 -23.76 -27.95
CA GLN A 75 8.16 -23.48 -27.19
C GLN A 75 7.45 -22.25 -27.74
N THR A 76 6.15 -22.38 -27.95
CA THR A 76 5.26 -21.28 -28.36
C THR A 76 4.20 -21.13 -27.28
N GLU A 77 4.14 -19.96 -26.67
CA GLU A 77 3.19 -19.66 -25.60
C GLU A 77 2.31 -18.46 -25.96
N ARG A 78 1.07 -18.51 -25.51
CA ARG A 78 0.13 -17.38 -25.58
C ARG A 78 -0.13 -16.90 -24.16
N LEU A 79 0.38 -15.71 -23.85
CA LEU A 79 0.29 -15.10 -22.52
C LEU A 79 -0.44 -13.77 -22.56
N PHE A 80 -1.19 -13.46 -21.51
CA PHE A 80 -1.71 -12.13 -21.25
C PHE A 80 -0.57 -11.20 -20.84
N PHE A 81 -0.47 -10.05 -21.51
CA PHE A 81 0.63 -9.10 -21.32
C PHE A 81 0.18 -7.65 -21.10
N GLY A 82 -1.00 -7.25 -21.58
CA GLY A 82 -1.42 -5.85 -21.56
C GLY A 82 -1.40 -5.22 -20.16
N ALA A 83 -2.03 -5.88 -19.18
CA ALA A 83 -2.10 -5.37 -17.81
C ALA A 83 -0.75 -5.35 -17.10
N THR A 84 0.04 -6.42 -17.22
CA THR A 84 1.35 -6.51 -16.57
C THR A 84 2.38 -5.57 -17.21
N TYR A 85 2.27 -5.31 -18.52
CA TYR A 85 3.03 -4.26 -19.20
C TYR A 85 2.70 -2.87 -18.65
N LEU A 86 1.41 -2.56 -18.45
CA LEU A 86 1.01 -1.30 -17.83
C LEU A 86 1.61 -1.16 -16.42
N PHE A 87 1.57 -2.22 -15.60
CA PHE A 87 2.17 -2.20 -14.27
C PHE A 87 3.69 -2.02 -14.32
N ASP A 88 4.39 -2.64 -15.28
CA ASP A 88 5.82 -2.41 -15.48
C ASP A 88 6.10 -0.93 -15.77
N ARG A 89 5.29 -0.30 -16.65
CA ARG A 89 5.40 1.13 -16.95
C ARG A 89 5.14 1.99 -15.73
N ILE A 90 4.13 1.67 -14.92
CA ILE A 90 3.85 2.36 -13.65
C ILE A 90 5.03 2.22 -12.69
N GLY A 91 5.56 1.00 -12.50
CA GLY A 91 6.68 0.74 -11.61
C GLY A 91 7.97 1.45 -12.04
N ILE A 92 8.19 1.62 -13.35
CA ILE A 92 9.31 2.39 -13.90
C ILE A 92 9.11 3.90 -13.65
N VAL A 93 7.95 4.46 -14.02
CA VAL A 93 7.67 5.89 -13.90
C VAL A 93 7.66 6.35 -12.45
N THR A 94 7.11 5.54 -11.54
CA THR A 94 7.05 5.83 -10.10
C THR A 94 8.35 5.51 -9.35
N GLY A 95 9.31 4.86 -10.01
CA GLY A 95 10.57 4.42 -9.41
C GLY A 95 10.45 3.20 -8.47
N VAL A 96 9.25 2.65 -8.26
CA VAL A 96 9.00 1.50 -7.38
C VAL A 96 9.83 0.28 -7.81
N THR A 97 9.94 0.01 -9.11
CA THR A 97 10.74 -1.12 -9.63
C THR A 97 12.22 -0.98 -9.26
N ALA A 98 12.78 0.22 -9.41
CA ALA A 98 14.19 0.48 -9.12
C ALA A 98 14.49 0.38 -7.62
N ASP A 99 13.58 0.88 -6.78
CA ASP A 99 13.72 0.84 -5.32
C ASP A 99 13.54 -0.58 -4.79
N LEU A 100 12.57 -1.34 -5.30
CA LEU A 100 12.43 -2.77 -4.98
C LEU A 100 13.69 -3.55 -5.36
N LYS A 101 14.26 -3.29 -6.54
CA LYS A 101 15.52 -3.93 -6.96
C LYS A 101 16.69 -3.58 -6.04
N THR A 102 16.73 -2.35 -5.55
CA THR A 102 17.80 -1.88 -4.65
C THR A 102 17.69 -2.52 -3.27
N CYS A 103 16.48 -2.60 -2.72
CA CYS A 103 16.25 -3.16 -1.38
C CYS A 103 16.18 -4.70 -1.35
N PHE A 104 15.73 -5.32 -2.45
CA PHE A 104 15.49 -6.76 -2.55
C PHE A 104 16.11 -7.35 -3.82
N PRO A 105 17.44 -7.22 -4.03
CA PRO A 105 18.08 -7.51 -5.32
C PRO A 105 17.84 -8.94 -5.85
N HIS A 106 17.70 -9.91 -4.96
CA HIS A 106 17.49 -11.30 -5.32
C HIS A 106 16.02 -11.70 -5.50
N THR A 107 15.08 -10.96 -4.88
CA THR A 107 13.67 -11.34 -4.79
C THR A 107 12.70 -10.29 -5.35
N TYR A 108 13.17 -9.13 -5.80
CA TYR A 108 12.30 -8.03 -6.25
C TYR A 108 11.33 -8.43 -7.36
N LYS A 109 11.77 -9.27 -8.30
CA LYS A 109 10.92 -9.79 -9.39
C LYS A 109 9.77 -10.64 -8.85
N GLN A 110 10.02 -11.43 -7.81
CA GLN A 110 9.00 -12.24 -7.14
C GLN A 110 7.99 -11.33 -6.44
N ILE A 111 8.49 -10.35 -5.67
CA ILE A 111 7.66 -9.35 -4.98
C ILE A 111 6.76 -8.61 -5.98
N GLN A 112 7.32 -8.11 -7.09
CA GLN A 112 6.54 -7.44 -8.14
C GLN A 112 5.50 -8.36 -8.79
N SER A 113 5.86 -9.62 -9.06
CA SER A 113 4.91 -10.57 -9.65
C SER A 113 3.74 -10.86 -8.72
N ILE A 114 4.01 -11.01 -7.42
CA ILE A 114 2.96 -11.16 -6.40
C ILE A 114 2.09 -9.90 -6.33
N ALA A 115 2.67 -8.71 -6.35
CA ALA A 115 1.90 -7.47 -6.35
C ALA A 115 0.96 -7.39 -7.57
N TYR A 116 1.43 -7.78 -8.76
CA TYR A 116 0.61 -7.78 -9.98
C TYR A 116 -0.53 -8.78 -9.88
N TYR A 117 -0.25 -9.96 -9.33
CA TYR A 117 -1.26 -10.97 -9.05
C TYR A 117 -2.33 -10.42 -8.08
N LEU A 118 -1.93 -9.85 -6.94
CA LEU A 118 -2.87 -9.30 -5.95
C LEU A 118 -3.74 -8.16 -6.51
N ILE A 119 -3.23 -7.40 -7.49
CA ILE A 119 -4.00 -6.33 -8.14
C ILE A 119 -5.01 -6.89 -9.16
N LEU A 120 -4.66 -7.96 -9.88
CA LEU A 120 -5.52 -8.54 -10.94
C LEU A 120 -6.50 -9.59 -10.42
N GLU A 121 -6.17 -10.22 -9.31
CA GLU A 121 -6.86 -11.37 -8.74
C GLU A 121 -7.24 -11.07 -7.28
N ASP A 122 -7.90 -9.92 -7.07
CA ASP A 122 -8.20 -9.25 -5.79
C ASP A 122 -8.80 -10.13 -4.67
N GLN A 123 -9.61 -11.12 -5.04
CA GLN A 123 -10.25 -12.04 -4.08
C GLN A 123 -9.65 -13.45 -4.06
N ASN A 124 -8.58 -13.69 -4.83
CA ASN A 124 -8.00 -15.02 -4.91
C ASN A 124 -6.83 -15.19 -3.93
N PRO A 125 -6.78 -16.33 -3.22
CA PRO A 125 -5.68 -16.65 -2.32
C PRO A 125 -4.40 -16.96 -3.11
N LEU A 126 -3.24 -16.61 -2.53
CA LEU A 126 -1.93 -16.72 -3.17
C LEU A 126 -1.56 -18.12 -3.68
N PHE A 127 -2.11 -19.20 -3.13
CA PHE A 127 -1.87 -20.54 -3.67
C PHE A 127 -2.35 -20.69 -5.13
N ARG A 128 -3.23 -19.81 -5.62
CA ARG A 128 -3.68 -19.76 -7.02
C ARG A 128 -2.71 -19.03 -7.95
N PHE A 129 -1.62 -18.47 -7.43
CA PHE A 129 -0.59 -17.77 -8.22
C PHE A 129 -0.10 -18.62 -9.39
N LYS A 130 0.13 -19.92 -9.19
CA LYS A 130 0.56 -20.87 -10.24
C LYS A 130 -0.28 -20.79 -11.50
N LYS A 131 -1.61 -20.81 -11.35
CA LYS A 131 -2.53 -20.78 -12.49
C LYS A 131 -2.46 -19.44 -13.22
N TRP A 132 -2.37 -18.34 -12.47
CA TRP A 132 -2.23 -17.01 -13.04
C TRP A 132 -0.90 -16.84 -13.78
N ALA A 133 0.21 -17.30 -13.19
CA ALA A 133 1.57 -17.21 -13.74
C ALA A 133 1.71 -17.96 -15.08
N MET A 134 1.05 -19.12 -15.22
CA MET A 134 1.03 -19.87 -16.50
C MET A 134 0.34 -19.12 -17.65
N LEU A 135 -0.54 -18.17 -17.34
CA LEU A 135 -1.35 -17.46 -18.33
C LEU A 135 -0.84 -16.04 -18.58
N HIS A 136 0.04 -15.50 -17.74
CA HIS A 136 0.45 -14.11 -17.78
C HIS A 136 1.96 -13.97 -17.94
N LYS A 137 2.39 -12.95 -18.67
CA LYS A 137 3.78 -12.50 -18.63
C LYS A 137 3.97 -11.62 -17.39
N HIS A 138 4.93 -11.96 -16.54
CA HIS A 138 5.19 -11.21 -15.29
C HIS A 138 6.70 -11.18 -14.97
N PRO A 139 7.16 -10.27 -14.08
CA PRO A 139 8.59 -10.00 -13.90
C PRO A 139 9.47 -11.20 -13.51
N TYR A 140 8.95 -12.13 -12.70
CA TYR A 140 9.67 -13.33 -12.27
C TYR A 140 9.64 -14.46 -13.32
N GLY A 141 8.60 -14.50 -14.15
CA GLY A 141 8.44 -15.46 -15.26
C GLY A 141 8.29 -16.94 -14.86
N ASN A 142 8.16 -17.25 -13.57
CA ASN A 142 8.01 -18.62 -13.06
C ASN A 142 6.96 -18.68 -11.94
N ASP A 143 6.51 -19.89 -11.60
CA ASP A 143 5.63 -20.12 -10.45
C ASP A 143 6.30 -19.73 -9.12
N ILE A 144 5.49 -19.23 -8.18
CA ILE A 144 5.85 -18.99 -6.78
C ILE A 144 4.90 -19.83 -5.93
N PRO A 145 5.28 -21.07 -5.58
CA PRO A 145 4.42 -21.94 -4.79
C PRO A 145 4.07 -21.33 -3.43
N SER A 146 2.92 -21.72 -2.87
CA SER A 146 2.42 -21.19 -1.58
C SER A 146 3.49 -21.19 -0.48
N GLN A 147 4.23 -22.29 -0.31
CA GLN A 147 5.31 -22.38 0.69
C GLN A 147 6.39 -21.30 0.48
N ARG A 148 6.81 -21.10 -0.77
CA ARG A 148 7.81 -20.08 -1.14
C ARG A 148 7.28 -18.67 -1.00
N SER A 149 5.98 -18.46 -1.20
CA SER A 149 5.34 -17.16 -0.96
C SER A 149 5.39 -16.77 0.52
N SER A 150 5.14 -17.72 1.43
CA SER A 150 5.25 -17.49 2.88
C SER A 150 6.69 -17.19 3.31
N GLU A 151 7.66 -17.96 2.82
CA GLU A 151 9.09 -17.71 3.05
C GLU A 151 9.52 -16.33 2.52
N LEU A 152 9.01 -15.95 1.33
CA LEU A 152 9.28 -14.64 0.76
C LEU A 152 8.77 -13.51 1.65
N PHE A 153 7.53 -13.57 2.17
CA PHE A 153 7.04 -12.55 3.09
C PHE A 153 7.85 -12.49 4.39
N GLN A 154 8.23 -13.64 4.94
CA GLN A 154 9.06 -13.71 6.14
C GLN A 154 10.48 -13.17 5.92
N SER A 155 10.98 -13.20 4.68
CA SER A 155 12.28 -12.65 4.32
C SER A 155 12.32 -11.11 4.24
N ILE A 156 11.15 -10.45 4.22
CA ILE A 156 11.06 -8.99 4.15
C ILE A 156 11.32 -8.40 5.54
N THR A 157 12.56 -7.97 5.77
CA THR A 157 12.98 -7.37 7.04
C THR A 157 12.47 -5.94 7.21
N GLU A 158 12.33 -5.48 8.45
CA GLU A 158 12.00 -4.06 8.74
C GLU A 158 13.05 -3.11 8.16
N ASP A 159 14.34 -3.43 8.26
CA ASP A 159 15.42 -2.60 7.70
C ASP A 159 15.28 -2.41 6.19
N ALA A 160 14.96 -3.48 5.45
CA ALA A 160 14.75 -3.41 4.01
C ALA A 160 13.49 -2.60 3.65
N LYS A 161 12.42 -2.70 4.45
CA LYS A 161 11.23 -1.85 4.30
C LYS A 161 11.55 -0.38 4.56
N MET A 162 12.28 -0.08 5.63
CA MET A 162 12.69 1.28 5.96
C MET A 162 13.62 1.88 4.90
N GLN A 163 14.52 1.08 4.33
CA GLN A 163 15.32 1.49 3.17
C GLN A 163 14.44 1.78 1.95
N PHE A 164 13.45 0.93 1.66
CA PHE A 164 12.50 1.15 0.57
C PHE A 164 11.71 2.45 0.76
N PHE A 165 11.19 2.68 1.96
CA PHE A 165 10.52 3.92 2.30
C PHE A 165 11.45 5.11 2.10
N ARG A 166 12.68 5.06 2.63
CA ARG A 166 13.69 6.13 2.47
C ARG A 166 13.91 6.52 1.02
N LEU A 167 14.04 5.54 0.12
CA LEU A 167 14.21 5.79 -1.32
C LEU A 167 12.96 6.44 -1.92
N GLN A 168 11.77 5.90 -1.61
CA GLN A 168 10.51 6.44 -2.12
C GLN A 168 10.22 7.85 -1.58
N GLY A 169 10.47 8.13 -0.30
CA GLY A 169 10.25 9.46 0.28
C GLY A 169 11.25 10.49 -0.24
N LYS A 170 12.55 10.13 -0.41
CA LYS A 170 13.54 11.05 -0.99
C LYS A 170 13.17 11.53 -2.40
N ARG A 171 12.50 10.70 -3.21
CA ARG A 171 11.99 11.10 -4.54
C ARG A 171 10.89 12.16 -4.47
N ARG A 172 10.24 12.34 -3.31
CA ARG A 172 9.02 13.14 -3.14
C ARG A 172 9.16 14.28 -2.11
N ILE A 173 10.22 14.29 -1.31
CA ILE A 173 10.34 15.16 -0.13
C ILE A 173 10.33 16.67 -0.43
N GLU A 174 10.88 17.10 -1.58
CA GLU A 174 11.12 18.53 -1.82
C GLU A 174 9.90 19.29 -2.36
N LYS A 175 8.83 18.60 -2.75
CA LYS A 175 7.68 19.21 -3.48
C LYS A 175 6.31 18.96 -2.82
N GLU A 176 6.29 18.10 -1.81
CA GLU A 176 5.13 17.42 -1.20
C GLU A 176 4.49 18.11 0.01
N TYR A 177 3.18 18.34 0.07
CA TYR A 177 2.49 18.18 1.35
C TYR A 177 2.27 16.70 1.61
N TRP A 178 2.48 16.26 2.84
CA TRP A 178 2.38 14.87 3.25
C TRP A 178 1.12 14.70 4.08
N ALA A 179 0.12 14.11 3.47
CA ALA A 179 -1.13 13.84 4.14
C ALA A 179 -0.95 12.58 5.00
N TYR A 180 -1.30 12.69 6.28
CA TYR A 180 -1.21 11.62 7.26
C TYR A 180 -2.60 11.26 7.75
N ASP A 181 -2.99 10.01 7.55
CA ASP A 181 -4.25 9.49 8.06
C ASP A 181 -4.13 8.01 8.41
N SER A 182 -5.16 7.48 9.07
CA SER A 182 -5.22 6.10 9.53
C SER A 182 -6.58 5.47 9.21
N THR A 183 -6.62 4.15 9.08
CA THR A 183 -7.87 3.39 8.97
C THR A 183 -7.84 2.18 9.90
N SER A 184 -9.02 1.69 10.29
CA SER A 184 -9.16 0.47 11.07
C SER A 184 -9.32 -0.73 10.15
N ILE A 185 -8.61 -1.82 10.45
CA ILE A 185 -8.77 -3.13 9.81
C ILE A 185 -9.17 -4.10 10.92
N SER A 186 -10.43 -4.53 10.93
CA SER A 186 -10.90 -5.49 11.93
C SER A 186 -10.32 -6.87 11.69
N SER A 187 -10.23 -7.67 12.74
CA SER A 187 -9.68 -9.01 12.70
C SER A 187 -10.42 -9.94 13.66
N TYR A 188 -10.46 -11.21 13.32
CA TYR A 188 -10.90 -12.29 14.21
C TYR A 188 -9.73 -13.03 14.85
N SER A 189 -8.49 -12.63 14.54
CA SER A 189 -7.30 -13.31 15.05
C SER A 189 -7.14 -13.06 16.55
N GLU A 190 -7.00 -14.15 17.30
CA GLU A 190 -6.66 -14.12 18.73
C GLU A 190 -5.14 -14.19 18.97
N SER A 191 -4.36 -14.53 17.94
CA SER A 191 -2.91 -14.73 18.02
C SER A 191 -2.10 -13.45 17.78
N LEU A 192 -2.68 -12.46 17.09
CA LEU A 192 -2.02 -11.19 16.79
C LEU A 192 -2.13 -10.23 17.98
N ARG A 193 -0.99 -9.87 18.59
CA ARG A 193 -0.90 -9.01 19.78
C ARG A 193 -1.37 -7.58 19.52
N GLN A 194 -1.26 -7.12 18.28
CA GLN A 194 -1.65 -5.78 17.84
C GLN A 194 -3.16 -5.67 17.59
N VAL A 195 -3.86 -6.80 17.41
CA VAL A 195 -5.32 -6.85 17.26
C VAL A 195 -5.95 -6.60 18.62
N ARG A 196 -6.51 -5.39 18.80
CA ARG A 196 -7.09 -4.92 20.07
C ARG A 196 -8.36 -4.14 19.83
N TYR A 197 -9.25 -4.13 20.81
CA TYR A 197 -10.45 -3.28 20.75
C TYR A 197 -10.06 -1.80 20.81
N GLY A 198 -10.67 -1.00 19.93
CA GLY A 198 -10.46 0.43 19.84
C GLY A 198 -11.66 1.12 19.21
N LYS A 199 -11.49 2.39 18.83
CA LYS A 199 -12.52 3.13 18.11
C LYS A 199 -12.45 2.76 16.62
N ASN A 200 -13.28 1.80 16.22
CA ASN A 200 -13.33 1.34 14.83
C ASN A 200 -13.91 2.42 13.90
N LYS A 201 -13.16 2.79 12.85
CA LYS A 201 -13.61 3.82 11.88
C LYS A 201 -14.78 3.36 11.00
N ASP A 202 -15.00 2.05 10.86
CA ASP A 202 -16.11 1.47 10.10
C ASP A 202 -17.34 1.16 11.00
N GLY A 203 -17.27 1.47 12.29
CA GLY A 203 -18.37 1.26 13.25
C GLY A 203 -18.55 -0.18 13.72
N GLU A 204 -17.63 -1.08 13.37
CA GLU A 204 -17.69 -2.48 13.76
C GLU A 204 -17.28 -2.70 15.23
N LYS A 205 -17.95 -3.65 15.91
CA LYS A 205 -17.62 -4.07 17.28
C LYS A 205 -16.65 -5.25 17.31
N LEU A 206 -15.54 -5.13 16.59
CA LEU A 206 -14.49 -6.16 16.48
C LEU A 206 -13.13 -5.61 16.91
N PRO A 207 -12.21 -6.45 17.40
CA PRO A 207 -10.85 -6.01 17.61
C PRO A 207 -10.19 -5.71 16.25
N GLN A 208 -9.23 -4.79 16.25
CA GLN A 208 -8.69 -4.21 15.02
C GLN A 208 -7.19 -3.99 15.11
N ILE A 209 -6.55 -3.83 13.96
CA ILE A 209 -5.30 -3.07 13.82
C ILE A 209 -5.63 -1.72 13.19
N ASN A 210 -4.82 -0.70 13.47
CA ASN A 210 -4.89 0.57 12.77
C ASN A 210 -3.74 0.62 11.75
N LEU A 211 -4.04 0.98 10.50
CA LEU A 211 -3.05 1.19 9.45
C LEU A 211 -2.95 2.68 9.20
N ALA A 212 -1.81 3.27 9.50
CA ALA A 212 -1.50 4.65 9.19
C ALA A 212 -0.70 4.72 7.89
N LEU A 213 -1.00 5.71 7.05
CA LEU A 213 -0.35 5.92 5.76
C LEU A 213 0.10 7.36 5.61
N ILE A 214 1.18 7.56 4.87
CA ILE A 214 1.61 8.88 4.41
C ILE A 214 1.64 8.88 2.89
N PHE A 215 0.96 9.89 2.33
CA PHE A 215 0.88 10.12 0.90
C PHE A 215 1.47 11.45 0.52
N GLY A 216 2.08 11.46 -0.65
CA GLY A 216 2.44 12.69 -1.32
C GLY A 216 1.21 13.34 -1.92
N GLU A 217 0.93 14.59 -1.55
CA GLU A 217 -0.26 15.33 -1.98
C GLU A 217 -0.27 15.54 -3.50
N ASN A 218 0.81 16.05 -4.08
CA ASN A 218 0.92 16.23 -5.53
C ASN A 218 1.03 14.91 -6.30
N SER A 219 1.82 13.95 -5.81
CA SER A 219 2.01 12.67 -6.50
C SER A 219 0.79 11.74 -6.37
N GLY A 220 -0.02 11.89 -5.32
CA GLY A 220 -1.11 10.98 -4.98
C GLY A 220 -0.65 9.57 -4.62
N LEU A 221 0.65 9.38 -4.30
CA LEU A 221 1.25 8.06 -4.07
C LEU A 221 1.60 7.84 -2.59
N PRO A 222 1.34 6.63 -2.03
CA PRO A 222 1.85 6.27 -0.72
C PRO A 222 3.34 6.00 -0.82
N PHE A 223 4.09 6.42 0.19
CA PHE A 223 5.53 6.10 0.30
C PHE A 223 5.94 5.61 1.69
N TYR A 224 5.02 5.67 2.66
CA TYR A 224 5.24 5.15 4.00
C TYR A 224 3.92 4.61 4.56
N TYR A 225 4.01 3.52 5.30
CA TYR A 225 2.91 2.99 6.08
C TYR A 225 3.40 2.50 7.44
N ARG A 226 2.48 2.45 8.39
CA ARG A 226 2.73 1.89 9.71
C ARG A 226 1.53 1.13 10.23
N LYS A 227 1.80 -0.06 10.77
CA LYS A 227 0.82 -0.82 11.55
C LYS A 227 0.86 -0.36 12.99
N LEU A 228 -0.31 -0.16 13.57
CA LEU A 228 -0.52 0.29 14.95
C LEU A 228 -1.49 -0.67 15.63
N ALA A 229 -1.32 -0.87 16.94
CA ALA A 229 -2.29 -1.62 17.72
C ALA A 229 -3.65 -0.92 17.73
N GLY A 230 -4.74 -1.68 17.66
CA GLY A 230 -6.09 -1.13 17.47
C GLY A 230 -6.56 -0.16 18.56
N ASN A 231 -6.02 -0.29 19.76
CA ASN A 231 -6.35 0.54 20.92
C ASN A 231 -5.57 1.86 20.98
N ILE A 232 -4.60 2.10 20.08
CA ILE A 232 -3.83 3.34 20.04
C ILE A 232 -4.68 4.44 19.37
N PRO A 233 -5.02 5.53 20.08
CA PRO A 233 -5.75 6.63 19.48
C PRO A 233 -4.88 7.43 18.51
N ASP A 234 -5.47 7.92 17.41
CA ASP A 234 -4.82 8.73 16.38
C ASP A 234 -3.99 9.90 16.95
N VAL A 235 -4.54 10.63 17.93
CA VAL A 235 -3.86 11.75 18.60
C VAL A 235 -2.52 11.36 19.25
N LYS A 236 -2.31 10.10 19.65
CA LYS A 236 -1.06 9.65 20.27
C LYS A 236 0.02 9.25 19.27
N THR A 237 -0.30 9.21 17.97
CA THR A 237 0.60 8.66 16.95
C THR A 237 1.60 9.68 16.41
N ILE A 238 1.31 10.99 16.53
CA ILE A 238 2.11 12.06 15.91
C ILE A 238 3.55 12.09 16.41
N ARG A 239 3.79 12.00 17.72
CA ARG A 239 5.17 12.06 18.25
C ARG A 239 6.05 10.94 17.72
N GLU A 240 5.49 9.74 17.61
CA GLU A 240 6.24 8.59 17.14
C GLU A 240 6.42 8.65 15.62
N LEU A 241 5.42 9.11 14.87
CA LEU A 241 5.55 9.44 13.46
C LEU A 241 6.73 10.42 13.26
N LEU A 242 6.79 11.53 14.00
CA LEU A 242 7.88 12.51 13.86
C LEU A 242 9.27 11.88 14.06
N ARG A 243 9.44 11.05 15.10
CA ARG A 243 10.69 10.31 15.34
C ARG A 243 11.07 9.39 14.19
N GLU A 244 10.12 8.64 13.64
CA GLU A 244 10.38 7.75 12.50
C GLU A 244 10.76 8.52 11.25
N LEU A 245 10.11 9.67 11.01
CA LEU A 245 10.43 10.55 9.89
C LEU A 245 11.84 11.15 10.03
N ASP A 246 12.28 11.50 11.24
CA ASP A 246 13.65 11.93 11.51
C ASP A 246 14.66 10.81 11.18
N VAL A 247 14.40 9.58 11.62
CA VAL A 247 15.26 8.40 11.33
C VAL A 247 15.32 8.08 9.84
N LEU A 248 14.24 8.33 9.11
CA LEU A 248 14.21 8.19 7.65
C LEU A 248 14.96 9.31 6.93
N GLY A 249 15.37 10.36 7.64
CA GLY A 249 16.10 11.52 7.10
C GLY A 249 15.18 12.53 6.42
N TYR A 250 13.94 12.63 6.90
CA TYR A 250 12.94 13.52 6.32
C TYR A 250 12.76 14.78 7.17
N GLU A 251 13.65 15.75 7.02
CA GLU A 251 13.72 16.92 7.92
C GLU A 251 12.76 18.06 7.56
N LYS A 252 12.28 18.14 6.31
CA LYS A 252 11.48 19.27 5.80
C LYS A 252 10.06 18.89 5.39
N ILE A 253 9.37 18.12 6.22
CA ILE A 253 8.02 17.65 5.90
C ILE A 253 6.98 18.72 6.23
N ARG A 254 5.99 18.84 5.34
CA ARG A 254 4.75 19.59 5.55
C ARG A 254 3.61 18.61 5.79
N LEU A 255 3.03 18.56 6.98
CA LEU A 255 2.00 17.57 7.32
C LEU A 255 0.59 18.13 7.12
N VAL A 256 -0.29 17.36 6.47
CA VAL A 256 -1.73 17.62 6.41
C VAL A 256 -2.45 16.57 7.25
N MET A 257 -3.19 17.00 8.26
CA MET A 257 -3.77 16.11 9.27
C MET A 257 -5.24 16.39 9.50
N ASP A 258 -6.01 15.34 9.77
CA ASP A 258 -7.39 15.46 10.22
C ASP A 258 -7.52 15.98 11.66
N ARG A 259 -8.74 16.36 12.03
CA ARG A 259 -9.09 16.79 13.38
C ARG A 259 -8.81 15.73 14.44
N GLY A 260 -8.83 14.44 14.09
CA GLY A 260 -8.49 13.35 15.01
C GLY A 260 -7.07 13.42 15.59
N TYR A 261 -6.16 14.13 14.91
CA TYR A 261 -4.76 14.31 15.32
C TYR A 261 -4.52 15.60 16.11
N TYR A 262 -5.52 16.48 16.21
CA TYR A 262 -5.38 17.75 16.91
C TYR A 262 -5.27 17.54 18.43
N SER A 263 -4.22 18.09 19.02
CA SER A 263 -4.11 18.39 20.46
C SER A 263 -3.08 19.51 20.63
N ALA A 264 -3.16 20.27 21.73
CA ALA A 264 -2.17 21.32 22.02
C ALA A 264 -0.75 20.72 22.06
N ASP A 265 -0.60 19.57 22.72
CA ASP A 265 0.66 18.80 22.78
C ASP A 265 1.21 18.44 21.41
N ASN A 266 0.36 18.04 20.45
CA ASN A 266 0.80 17.69 19.10
C ASN A 266 1.21 18.93 18.31
N ILE A 267 0.46 20.03 18.43
CA ILE A 267 0.82 21.30 17.79
C ILE A 267 2.16 21.80 18.36
N ASN A 268 2.36 21.70 19.68
CA ASN A 268 3.63 22.04 20.33
C ASN A 268 4.78 21.12 19.88
N ALA A 269 4.53 19.81 19.72
CA ALA A 269 5.52 18.89 19.19
C ALA A 269 5.93 19.25 17.75
N LEU A 270 4.97 19.59 16.89
CA LEU A 270 5.26 20.02 15.50
C LEU A 270 6.08 21.30 15.46
N TYR A 271 5.75 22.26 16.32
CA TYR A 271 6.51 23.50 16.47
C TYR A 271 7.92 23.26 17.01
N LYS A 272 8.08 22.35 17.99
CA LYS A 272 9.38 21.98 18.56
C LYS A 272 10.29 21.36 17.50
N GLU A 273 9.77 20.42 16.71
CA GLU A 273 10.52 19.75 15.64
C GLU A 273 10.57 20.58 14.34
N HIS A 274 10.21 21.86 14.39
CA HIS A 274 10.22 22.81 13.26
C HIS A 274 9.44 22.35 12.02
N ARG A 275 8.38 21.55 12.22
CA ARG A 275 7.56 20.98 11.13
C ARG A 275 6.50 21.93 10.66
N LYS A 276 6.28 21.96 9.35
CA LYS A 276 5.16 22.69 8.77
C LYS A 276 3.91 21.84 8.83
N PHE A 277 2.76 22.45 9.11
CA PHE A 277 1.52 21.70 9.21
C PHE A 277 0.31 22.48 8.72
N LEU A 278 -0.71 21.71 8.35
CA LEU A 278 -2.09 22.11 8.12
C LEU A 278 -2.97 21.07 8.82
N CYS A 279 -3.77 21.49 9.78
CA CYS A 279 -4.56 20.59 10.60
C CYS A 279 -6.00 21.10 10.73
N SER A 280 -6.96 20.20 10.59
CA SER A 280 -8.35 20.51 10.93
C SER A 280 -8.54 20.54 12.44
N THR A 281 -9.42 21.41 12.92
CA THR A 281 -9.66 21.53 14.35
C THR A 281 -11.11 21.85 14.68
N SER A 282 -11.41 21.97 15.97
CA SER A 282 -12.77 22.21 16.44
C SER A 282 -13.12 23.69 16.44
N ALA A 283 -14.25 24.02 15.82
CA ALA A 283 -14.91 25.32 16.01
C ALA A 283 -15.25 25.60 17.49
N ALA A 284 -15.24 24.59 18.36
CA ALA A 284 -15.50 24.76 19.79
C ALA A 284 -14.31 25.27 20.61
N LEU A 285 -13.10 25.32 20.02
CA LEU A 285 -11.91 25.81 20.70
C LEU A 285 -11.98 27.33 20.88
N LYS A 286 -11.32 27.83 21.92
CA LYS A 286 -11.38 29.25 22.31
C LYS A 286 -11.02 30.18 21.14
N PHE A 287 -9.85 29.99 20.53
CA PHE A 287 -9.40 30.81 19.39
C PHE A 287 -10.39 30.78 18.20
N ALA A 288 -11.03 29.64 17.94
CA ALA A 288 -12.00 29.52 16.85
C ALA A 288 -13.34 30.17 17.21
N LYS A 289 -13.82 29.96 18.45
CA LYS A 289 -15.02 30.59 19.01
C LYS A 289 -14.94 32.10 18.97
N ASP A 290 -13.83 32.65 19.46
CA ASP A 290 -13.64 34.09 19.55
C ASP A 290 -13.64 34.71 18.15
N SER A 291 -12.96 34.06 17.20
CA SER A 291 -12.95 34.47 15.78
C SER A 291 -14.31 34.37 15.09
N ILE A 292 -15.06 33.30 15.34
CA ILE A 292 -16.42 33.12 14.79
C ILE A 292 -17.37 34.17 15.36
N ARG A 293 -17.25 34.49 16.65
CA ARG A 293 -18.06 35.54 17.30
C ARG A 293 -17.76 36.91 16.71
N GLU A 294 -16.50 37.22 16.43
CA GLU A 294 -16.10 38.46 15.77
C GLU A 294 -16.68 38.60 14.36
N ILE A 295 -16.73 37.51 13.58
CA ILE A 295 -17.39 37.49 12.26
C ILE A 295 -18.90 37.74 12.40
N GLY A 296 -19.53 37.09 13.38
CA GLY A 296 -20.93 37.32 13.76
C GLY A 296 -21.90 37.24 12.58
N ALA A 297 -22.71 38.29 12.43
CA ALA A 297 -23.75 38.37 11.41
C ALA A 297 -23.21 38.57 9.98
N GLU A 298 -21.92 38.89 9.81
CA GLU A 298 -21.32 39.18 8.50
C GLU A 298 -20.86 37.92 7.76
N LYS A 299 -20.96 36.75 8.39
CA LYS A 299 -20.48 35.44 7.90
C LYS A 299 -20.91 35.04 6.48
N ASP A 300 -22.01 35.59 5.98
CA ASP A 300 -22.64 35.29 4.69
C ASP A 300 -22.73 36.50 3.76
N ARG A 301 -21.95 37.56 4.02
CA ARG A 301 -21.78 38.65 3.06
C ARG A 301 -21.05 38.17 1.81
N TYR A 302 -21.49 38.65 0.65
CA TYR A 302 -20.92 38.30 -0.65
C TYR A 302 -19.41 38.58 -0.75
N GLU A 303 -18.92 39.60 -0.04
CA GLU A 303 -17.48 39.93 0.03
C GLU A 303 -16.60 38.77 0.52
N HIS A 304 -17.16 37.85 1.31
CA HIS A 304 -16.46 36.67 1.80
C HIS A 304 -16.73 35.43 0.95
N TYR A 305 -17.63 35.50 -0.02
CA TYR A 305 -17.98 34.36 -0.86
C TYR A 305 -16.87 34.05 -1.86
N ASN A 306 -16.48 32.78 -1.90
CA ASN A 306 -15.55 32.25 -2.90
C ASN A 306 -16.30 31.28 -3.82
N SER A 307 -16.44 31.64 -5.09
CA SER A 307 -17.16 30.84 -6.09
C SER A 307 -16.54 29.48 -6.35
N ASP A 308 -15.20 29.37 -6.36
CA ASP A 308 -14.51 28.10 -6.63
C ASP A 308 -14.74 27.07 -5.52
N LEU A 309 -14.92 27.54 -4.29
CA LEU A 309 -15.14 26.69 -3.13
C LEU A 309 -16.62 26.52 -2.80
N GLU A 310 -17.48 27.41 -3.31
CA GLU A 310 -18.88 27.59 -2.94
C GLU A 310 -19.06 27.80 -1.43
N LEU A 311 -18.16 28.57 -0.82
CA LEU A 311 -18.08 28.80 0.62
C LEU A 311 -17.78 30.25 0.95
N TYR A 312 -18.13 30.68 2.15
CA TYR A 312 -17.66 31.95 2.70
C TYR A 312 -16.37 31.71 3.47
N VAL A 313 -15.33 32.49 3.15
CA VAL A 313 -13.94 32.19 3.51
C VAL A 313 -13.36 33.32 4.35
N PHE A 314 -12.76 32.97 5.47
CA PHE A 314 -12.12 33.89 6.39
C PHE A 314 -10.74 33.38 6.77
N SER A 315 -9.80 34.29 6.98
CA SER A 315 -8.47 33.96 7.50
C SER A 315 -7.98 35.04 8.44
N ARG A 316 -7.29 34.64 9.50
CA ARG A 316 -6.59 35.55 10.38
C ARG A 316 -5.31 34.95 10.90
N THR A 317 -4.38 35.82 11.25
CA THR A 317 -3.19 35.42 12.02
C THR A 317 -3.55 35.48 13.51
N ILE A 318 -3.20 34.45 14.25
CA ILE A 318 -3.38 34.35 15.70
C ILE A 318 -2.03 34.04 16.37
N ALA A 319 -1.91 34.43 17.63
CA ALA A 319 -0.87 33.95 18.52
C ALA A 319 -1.28 32.58 19.08
N TRP A 320 -0.42 31.59 18.93
CA TRP A 320 -0.54 30.29 19.56
C TRP A 320 0.29 30.27 20.83
N ASP A 321 -0.36 29.97 21.95
CA ASP A 321 0.27 29.83 23.26
C ASP A 321 1.13 28.56 23.27
N TYR A 322 2.39 28.69 22.87
CA TYR A 322 3.34 27.58 22.77
C TYR A 322 3.91 27.24 24.13
N GLU A 323 3.91 25.95 24.45
CA GLU A 323 4.48 25.42 25.67
C GLU A 323 5.43 24.26 25.37
N GLN A 324 6.63 24.30 25.96
CA GLN A 324 7.61 23.22 25.87
C GLN A 324 8.26 22.95 27.22
N GLU A 325 7.94 21.80 27.80
CA GLU A 325 8.64 21.27 28.96
C GLU A 325 10.09 20.88 28.60
N ARG A 326 11.03 21.22 29.50
CA ARG A 326 12.43 20.80 29.42
C ARG A 326 12.80 20.06 30.70
N PRO A 327 12.49 18.75 30.79
CA PRO A 327 12.76 17.95 32.00
C PRO A 327 14.21 18.01 32.47
N TYR A 328 15.16 18.12 31.54
CA TYR A 328 16.59 18.23 31.82
C TYR A 328 17.01 19.56 32.47
N LYS A 329 16.19 20.62 32.33
CA LYS A 329 16.39 21.92 32.99
C LYS A 329 15.41 22.16 34.14
N GLY A 330 14.34 21.37 34.22
CA GLY A 330 13.29 21.53 35.24
C GLY A 330 12.40 22.75 35.02
N ASP A 331 12.35 23.30 33.80
CA ASP A 331 11.56 24.48 33.46
C ASP A 331 10.69 24.27 32.21
N THR A 332 9.80 25.23 31.97
CA THR A 332 8.88 25.23 30.83
C THR A 332 9.06 26.52 30.03
N ILE A 333 9.28 26.39 28.73
CA ILE A 333 9.25 27.54 27.81
C ILE A 333 7.79 27.86 27.54
N GLN A 334 7.42 29.13 27.69
CA GLN A 334 6.14 29.68 27.25
C GLN A 334 6.40 30.86 26.33
N GLU A 335 5.91 30.76 25.09
CA GLU A 335 6.14 31.75 24.03
C GLU A 335 4.89 31.87 23.17
N GLU A 336 4.72 33.02 22.49
CA GLU A 336 3.72 33.13 21.44
C GLU A 336 4.32 32.72 20.09
N ARG A 337 3.67 31.79 19.39
CA ARG A 337 4.04 31.39 18.03
C ARG A 337 2.96 31.79 17.03
N ARG A 338 3.38 32.35 15.89
CA ARG A 338 2.45 32.74 14.84
C ARG A 338 1.76 31.53 14.22
N MET A 339 0.43 31.55 14.19
CA MET A 339 -0.41 30.56 13.51
C MET A 339 -1.45 31.24 12.63
N TYR A 340 -1.80 30.62 11.51
CA TYR A 340 -2.90 31.03 10.64
C TYR A 340 -4.14 30.21 10.96
N LEU A 341 -5.25 30.88 11.21
CA LEU A 341 -6.56 30.31 11.42
C LEU A 341 -7.42 30.59 10.19
N HIS A 342 -7.93 29.54 9.56
CA HIS A 342 -8.83 29.62 8.42
C HIS A 342 -10.21 29.10 8.83
N LEU A 343 -11.24 29.87 8.53
CA LEU A 343 -12.63 29.55 8.81
C LEU A 343 -13.41 29.52 7.50
N TYR A 344 -14.25 28.51 7.35
CA TYR A 344 -15.08 28.34 6.16
C TYR A 344 -16.52 28.14 6.60
N PHE A 345 -17.40 29.03 6.20
CA PHE A 345 -18.82 28.92 6.49
C PHE A 345 -19.57 28.34 5.29
N ASN A 346 -20.30 27.24 5.56
CA ASN A 346 -21.15 26.56 4.60
C ASN A 346 -22.63 26.66 5.06
N PRO A 347 -23.51 27.35 4.28
CA PRO A 347 -24.93 27.48 4.61
C PRO A 347 -25.70 26.16 4.68
N ASP A 348 -25.39 25.20 3.81
CA ASP A 348 -26.03 23.88 3.82
C ASP A 348 -25.67 23.13 5.09
N LYS A 349 -24.38 23.15 5.45
CA LYS A 349 -23.91 22.56 6.70
C LYS A 349 -24.54 23.26 7.92
N PHE A 350 -24.75 24.57 7.88
CA PHE A 350 -25.45 25.30 8.95
C PHE A 350 -26.88 24.78 9.12
N SER A 351 -27.59 24.57 8.01
CA SER A 351 -28.94 24.00 7.99
C SER A 351 -28.97 22.59 8.57
N ASP A 352 -28.01 21.75 8.17
CA ASP A 352 -27.90 20.36 8.65
C ASP A 352 -27.54 20.28 10.13
N ASP A 353 -26.55 21.06 10.59
CA ASP A 353 -26.17 21.15 12.00
C ASP A 353 -27.36 21.65 12.86
N SER A 354 -28.14 22.59 12.34
CA SER A 354 -29.37 23.09 12.99
C SER A 354 -30.42 22.00 13.14
N LYS A 355 -30.73 21.28 12.06
CA LYS A 355 -31.69 20.15 12.09
C LYS A 355 -31.22 19.05 13.03
N ALA A 356 -29.92 18.74 13.04
CA ALA A 356 -29.34 17.71 13.90
C ALA A 356 -29.48 18.05 15.38
N LEU A 357 -29.24 19.31 15.78
CA LEU A 357 -29.45 19.72 17.17
C LEU A 357 -30.92 19.70 17.55
N ASN A 358 -31.83 20.17 16.69
CA ASN A 358 -33.26 20.13 17.00
C ASN A 358 -33.71 18.69 17.27
N ARG A 359 -33.36 17.74 16.39
CA ARG A 359 -33.64 16.32 16.61
C ARG A 359 -33.02 15.79 17.91
N LYS A 360 -31.79 16.21 18.23
CA LYS A 360 -31.13 15.83 19.50
C LYS A 360 -31.90 16.37 20.71
N LEU A 361 -32.27 17.66 20.70
CA LEU A 361 -33.02 18.28 21.79
C LEU A 361 -34.40 17.65 21.95
N ASP A 362 -35.08 17.31 20.85
CA ASP A 362 -36.37 16.59 20.88
C ASP A 362 -36.24 15.20 21.53
N ALA A 363 -35.19 14.45 21.17
CA ALA A 363 -34.89 13.15 21.79
C ALA A 363 -34.61 13.29 23.29
N LEU A 364 -33.73 14.20 23.68
CA LEU A 364 -33.39 14.46 25.09
C LEU A 364 -34.63 14.91 25.90
N LYS A 365 -35.47 15.75 25.30
CA LYS A 365 -36.73 16.20 25.90
C LYS A 365 -37.69 15.03 26.10
N ALA A 366 -37.84 14.14 25.12
CA ALA A 366 -38.69 12.96 25.23
C ALA A 366 -38.20 12.00 26.32
N GLU A 367 -36.89 11.78 26.43
CA GLU A 367 -36.27 10.98 27.50
C GLU A 367 -36.53 11.58 28.88
N LEU A 368 -36.36 12.91 29.04
CA LEU A 368 -36.63 13.61 30.29
C LEU A 368 -38.11 13.55 30.67
N LEU A 369 -39.04 13.82 29.74
CA LEU A 369 -40.49 13.82 30.03
C LEU A 369 -41.05 12.42 30.30
N SER A 370 -40.50 11.39 29.66
CA SER A 370 -40.91 10.01 29.89
C SER A 370 -40.30 9.39 31.15
N GLY A 371 -39.39 10.09 31.84
CA GLY A 371 -38.64 9.58 32.99
C GLY A 371 -37.57 8.55 32.63
N LYS A 372 -37.38 8.22 31.34
CA LYS A 372 -36.40 7.23 30.85
C LYS A 372 -35.06 7.90 30.56
N ARG A 373 -34.41 8.40 31.60
CA ARG A 373 -33.10 9.05 31.47
C ARG A 373 -32.02 8.06 31.06
N VAL A 374 -31.16 8.49 30.15
CA VAL A 374 -30.01 7.72 29.68
C VAL A 374 -28.75 8.29 30.35
N PRO A 375 -27.95 7.48 31.09
CA PRO A 375 -26.76 7.96 31.80
C PRO A 375 -25.77 8.71 30.90
N GLU A 376 -25.60 8.29 29.66
CA GLU A 376 -24.73 8.92 28.68
C GLU A 376 -25.18 10.34 28.30
N HIS A 377 -26.48 10.63 28.39
CA HIS A 377 -27.08 11.90 28.00
C HIS A 377 -27.15 12.93 29.14
N GLU A 378 -26.79 12.53 30.36
CA GLU A 378 -26.91 13.38 31.57
C GLU A 378 -26.15 14.70 31.45
N LYS A 379 -25.00 14.70 30.78
CA LYS A 379 -24.23 15.92 30.49
C LYS A 379 -24.98 16.87 29.57
N ASP A 380 -25.66 16.33 28.56
CA ASP A 380 -26.44 17.11 27.61
C ASP A 380 -27.73 17.65 28.25
N TYR A 381 -28.38 16.87 29.13
CA TYR A 381 -29.53 17.35 29.90
C TYR A 381 -29.17 18.61 30.70
N ARG A 382 -28.09 18.54 31.50
CA ARG A 382 -27.63 19.67 32.32
C ARG A 382 -27.22 20.89 31.49
N LYS A 383 -26.71 20.64 30.29
CA LYS A 383 -26.24 21.68 29.38
C LYS A 383 -27.39 22.46 28.74
N TYR A 384 -28.44 21.78 28.28
CA TYR A 384 -29.49 22.41 27.47
C TYR A 384 -30.79 22.66 28.22
N PHE A 385 -31.02 22.01 29.35
CA PHE A 385 -32.29 22.07 30.08
C PHE A 385 -32.11 22.49 31.53
N GLU A 386 -33.13 23.17 32.05
CA GLU A 386 -33.40 23.28 33.48
C GLU A 386 -34.62 22.41 33.80
N VAL A 387 -34.39 21.40 34.63
CA VAL A 387 -35.40 20.40 35.00
C VAL A 387 -35.86 20.69 36.43
N LYS A 388 -37.17 20.88 36.61
CA LYS A 388 -37.80 21.04 37.93
C LYS A 388 -38.80 19.92 38.14
N GLU A 389 -38.62 19.12 39.19
CA GLU A 389 -39.54 18.05 39.57
C GLU A 389 -40.46 18.57 40.68
N THR A 390 -41.78 18.45 40.46
CA THR A 390 -42.78 18.86 41.46
C THR A 390 -43.68 17.68 41.84
N PRO A 391 -43.99 17.48 43.13
CA PRO A 391 -44.79 16.34 43.58
C PRO A 391 -46.21 16.26 42.98
N LYS A 392 -46.77 17.40 42.54
CA LYS A 392 -48.15 17.50 42.04
C LYS A 392 -48.30 17.70 40.53
N ARG A 393 -47.28 18.22 39.81
CA ARG A 393 -47.37 18.55 38.37
C ARG A 393 -46.37 17.78 37.49
N GLY A 394 -45.62 16.84 38.06
CA GLY A 394 -44.61 16.08 37.32
C GLY A 394 -43.36 16.89 36.99
N ILE A 395 -42.73 16.58 35.85
CA ILE A 395 -41.49 17.18 35.37
C ILE A 395 -41.79 18.44 34.55
N SER A 396 -41.27 19.59 34.99
CA SER A 396 -41.27 20.84 34.22
C SER A 396 -39.90 21.08 33.59
N LEU A 397 -39.88 21.42 32.30
CA LEU A 397 -38.67 21.64 31.51
C LEU A 397 -38.64 23.06 30.95
N SER A 398 -37.49 23.72 31.08
CA SER A 398 -37.18 24.96 30.37
C SER A 398 -35.82 24.86 29.67
N TYR A 399 -35.61 25.66 28.63
CA TYR A 399 -34.42 25.59 27.79
C TYR A 399 -33.38 26.65 28.19
N LYS A 400 -32.12 26.25 28.27
CA LYS A 400 -30.99 27.17 28.46
C LYS A 400 -30.62 27.80 27.12
N GLN A 401 -31.34 28.85 26.74
CA GLN A 401 -31.25 29.45 25.40
C GLN A 401 -29.83 29.91 25.05
N GLU A 402 -29.11 30.54 25.98
CA GLU A 402 -27.71 30.96 25.78
C GLU A 402 -26.77 29.78 25.45
N ALA A 403 -26.97 28.63 26.09
CA ALA A 403 -26.17 27.43 25.84
C ALA A 403 -26.47 26.80 24.47
N ILE A 404 -27.70 26.94 24.00
CA ILE A 404 -28.13 26.53 22.65
C ILE A 404 -27.52 27.48 21.62
N ASP A 405 -27.66 28.79 21.79
CA ASP A 405 -27.19 29.79 20.84
C ASP A 405 -25.66 29.78 20.72
N SER A 406 -24.93 29.63 21.83
CA SER A 406 -23.46 29.47 21.80
C SER A 406 -22.99 28.24 21.00
N VAL A 407 -23.84 27.23 20.84
CA VAL A 407 -23.57 26.10 19.95
C VAL A 407 -23.92 26.44 18.50
N ARG A 408 -25.07 27.11 18.29
CA ARG A 408 -25.57 27.51 16.97
C ARG A 408 -24.66 28.52 16.25
N ASP A 409 -24.02 29.44 16.99
CA ASP A 409 -23.08 30.43 16.42
C ASP A 409 -21.97 29.78 15.60
N ARG A 410 -21.65 28.53 15.90
CA ARG A 410 -20.55 27.77 15.29
C ARG A 410 -20.99 26.84 14.16
N TYR A 411 -22.28 26.78 13.86
CA TYR A 411 -22.81 25.92 12.82
C TYR A 411 -22.36 26.35 11.44
N GLY A 412 -22.21 25.37 10.56
CA GLY A 412 -21.70 25.61 9.21
C GLY A 412 -20.21 25.94 9.14
N PHE A 413 -19.54 26.25 10.26
CA PHE A 413 -18.12 26.54 10.27
C PHE A 413 -17.26 25.29 10.27
N PHE A 414 -16.32 25.27 9.33
CA PHE A 414 -15.19 24.37 9.29
C PHE A 414 -13.90 25.15 9.59
N VAL A 415 -12.95 24.55 10.31
CA VAL A 415 -11.78 25.25 10.85
C VAL A 415 -10.50 24.52 10.49
N LEU A 416 -9.55 25.24 9.88
CA LEU A 416 -8.19 24.78 9.65
C LEU A 416 -7.19 25.69 10.37
N ILE A 417 -6.10 25.11 10.85
CA ILE A 417 -4.95 25.84 11.40
C ILE A 417 -3.69 25.46 10.64
N SER A 418 -2.79 26.43 10.42
CA SER A 418 -1.50 26.20 9.77
C SER A 418 -0.42 27.13 10.30
N ASN A 419 0.84 26.70 10.28
CA ASN A 419 1.99 27.57 10.58
C ASN A 419 2.75 28.05 9.32
N GLU A 420 2.25 27.72 8.13
CA GLU A 420 2.87 28.08 6.84
C GLU A 420 1.85 28.64 5.83
N VAL A 421 0.71 27.97 5.65
CA VAL A 421 -0.26 28.32 4.62
C VAL A 421 -1.11 29.50 5.08
N LYS A 422 -0.84 30.68 4.51
CA LYS A 422 -1.57 31.92 4.81
C LYS A 422 -2.85 32.08 3.99
N ASP A 423 -2.87 31.58 2.75
CA ASP A 423 -4.04 31.70 1.88
C ASP A 423 -5.10 30.64 2.24
N PRO A 424 -6.32 31.02 2.64
CA PRO A 424 -7.34 30.07 3.05
C PRO A 424 -7.86 29.21 1.89
N VAL A 425 -7.85 29.68 0.65
CA VAL A 425 -8.30 28.88 -0.50
C VAL A 425 -7.33 27.74 -0.76
N THR A 426 -6.04 28.04 -0.78
CA THR A 426 -4.95 27.07 -0.89
C THR A 426 -4.99 26.08 0.28
N ALA A 427 -5.18 26.56 1.52
CA ALA A 427 -5.31 25.69 2.68
C ALA A 427 -6.44 24.67 2.52
N LEU A 428 -7.63 25.09 2.07
CA LEU A 428 -8.74 24.16 1.90
C LEU A 428 -8.50 23.17 0.76
N ARG A 429 -7.89 23.62 -0.35
CA ARG A 429 -7.52 22.74 -1.48
C ARG A 429 -6.53 21.66 -1.04
N LEU A 430 -5.44 22.05 -0.37
CA LEU A 430 -4.46 21.13 0.20
C LEU A 430 -5.09 20.14 1.18
N TYR A 431 -6.00 20.62 2.03
CA TYR A 431 -6.71 19.77 2.97
C TYR A 431 -7.63 18.76 2.28
N ARG A 432 -8.39 19.18 1.26
CA ARG A 432 -9.30 18.31 0.49
C ARG A 432 -8.56 17.25 -0.31
N MET A 433 -7.32 17.50 -0.73
CA MET A 433 -6.51 16.48 -1.42
C MET A 433 -6.20 15.25 -0.56
N ARG A 434 -6.39 15.33 0.77
CA ARG A 434 -6.39 14.15 1.64
C ARG A 434 -7.41 13.09 1.20
N ASP A 435 -8.47 13.43 0.47
CA ASP A 435 -9.44 12.46 -0.08
C ASP A 435 -8.78 11.34 -0.93
N VAL A 436 -7.59 11.60 -1.51
CA VAL A 436 -6.79 10.57 -2.17
C VAL A 436 -6.41 9.43 -1.21
N ILE A 437 -6.15 9.76 0.06
CA ILE A 437 -5.87 8.77 1.11
C ILE A 437 -7.10 7.91 1.37
N GLU A 438 -8.29 8.49 1.45
CA GLU A 438 -9.54 7.73 1.65
C GLU A 438 -9.77 6.74 0.51
N LYS A 439 -9.53 7.18 -0.74
CA LYS A 439 -9.57 6.29 -1.91
C LYS A 439 -8.52 5.20 -1.83
N ALA A 440 -7.33 5.49 -1.33
CA ALA A 440 -6.28 4.49 -1.16
C ALA A 440 -6.63 3.47 -0.06
N PHE A 441 -7.20 3.90 1.07
CA PHE A 441 -7.75 3.00 2.08
C PHE A 441 -8.86 2.13 1.51
N TRP A 442 -9.77 2.71 0.72
CA TRP A 442 -10.81 1.97 0.05
C TRP A 442 -10.22 0.90 -0.90
N ASN A 443 -9.21 1.23 -1.70
CA ASN A 443 -8.52 0.25 -2.55
C ASN A 443 -7.87 -0.87 -1.72
N ILE A 444 -7.23 -0.55 -0.59
CA ILE A 444 -6.63 -1.55 0.29
C ILE A 444 -7.71 -2.48 0.87
N LYS A 445 -8.83 -1.92 1.33
CA LYS A 445 -9.91 -2.69 1.94
C LYS A 445 -10.69 -3.54 0.91
N GLU A 446 -11.13 -2.93 -0.19
CA GLU A 446 -11.99 -3.58 -1.17
C GLU A 446 -11.20 -4.34 -2.24
N ARG A 447 -10.22 -3.69 -2.89
CA ARG A 447 -9.50 -4.27 -4.03
C ARG A 447 -8.32 -5.14 -3.65
N LEU A 448 -7.79 -5.03 -2.43
CA LEU A 448 -6.75 -5.93 -1.93
C LEU A 448 -7.28 -6.84 -0.81
N ASN A 449 -8.61 -6.88 -0.65
CA ASN A 449 -9.32 -7.73 0.29
C ASN A 449 -8.78 -7.65 1.74
N LEU A 450 -8.37 -6.46 2.18
CA LEU A 450 -7.81 -6.22 3.51
C LEU A 450 -8.85 -5.66 4.50
N ARG A 451 -10.15 -5.90 4.27
CA ARG A 451 -11.20 -5.66 5.29
C ARG A 451 -10.99 -6.51 6.55
N ARG A 452 -10.30 -7.64 6.39
CA ARG A 452 -9.94 -8.58 7.46
C ARG A 452 -8.50 -9.03 7.27
N THR A 453 -7.76 -9.19 8.36
CA THR A 453 -6.44 -9.83 8.28
C THR A 453 -6.62 -11.32 7.96
N LEU A 454 -6.00 -11.80 6.88
CA LEU A 454 -6.04 -13.20 6.48
C LEU A 454 -4.84 -14.03 6.99
N THR A 455 -4.02 -13.43 7.86
CA THR A 455 -2.87 -14.07 8.51
C THR A 455 -3.12 -14.26 10.00
N SER A 456 -2.57 -15.34 10.54
CA SER A 456 -2.58 -15.68 11.97
C SER A 456 -1.20 -15.58 12.62
N SER A 457 -0.13 -15.26 11.87
CA SER A 457 1.23 -15.15 12.40
C SER A 457 1.74 -13.71 12.34
N GLU A 458 2.45 -13.30 13.41
CA GLU A 458 3.08 -11.97 13.49
C GLU A 458 4.21 -11.81 12.46
N SER A 459 4.96 -12.88 12.19
CA SER A 459 6.08 -12.87 11.24
C SER A 459 5.65 -12.69 9.78
N SER A 460 4.37 -12.94 9.48
CA SER A 460 3.82 -12.84 8.12
C SER A 460 2.77 -11.73 7.98
N LEU A 461 2.46 -11.02 9.06
CA LEU A 461 1.68 -9.78 9.05
C LEU A 461 2.61 -8.61 8.76
#